data_AF-A0A244E7I3-F1
#
_entry.id   AF-A0A244E7I3-F1
#
_cell.length_a   1.000
_cell.length_b   1.000
_cell.length_c   1.000
_cell.angle_alpha   90.00
_cell.angle_beta   90.00
_cell.angle_gamma   90.00
#
_symmetry.space_group_name_H-M   'P 1'
#
loop_
_entity.id
_entity.type
_entity.pdbx_description
1 polymer ?
#
loop_
_entity_poly.entity_id
_entity_poly.type
_entity_poly.pdbx_seq_one_letter_code
_entity_poly.pdbx_strand_id
1 'polypeptide(L)'
;MKDVSGEALCPSAPAAPGAALIGVVGADARVVRLITPLTIDASFVAAAHRDGAAPERRFRFASPCQEGRCAHWAGEQCGLIGQLQHAAAGMVEQEEEGTGSLPPCPIRARCRWWQQRGRDACAVCALVVTDQRPVP
;
A
#
# COMPACT_ATOMS: atom_id res chain seq x y z
N MET A 1 -16.83 12.94 21.22
CA MET A 1 -17.49 11.84 20.48
C MET A 1 -16.41 11.12 19.69
N LYS A 2 -16.13 9.85 19.99
CA LYS A 2 -15.24 9.02 19.16
C LYS A 2 -16.12 8.40 18.08
N ASP A 3 -16.11 8.97 16.88
CA ASP A 3 -16.75 8.36 15.72
C ASP A 3 -16.17 6.97 15.48
N VAL A 4 -16.97 5.93 15.71
CA VAL A 4 -16.70 4.57 15.24
C VAL A 4 -16.95 4.56 13.74
N SER A 5 -15.98 5.08 12.98
CA SER A 5 -15.89 4.98 11.53
C SER A 5 -14.90 3.87 11.20
N GLY A 6 -15.32 2.89 10.40
CA GLY A 6 -14.73 1.55 10.32
C GLY A 6 -13.21 1.50 10.23
N GLU A 7 -12.61 0.54 10.97
CA GLU A 7 -11.18 0.37 11.20
C GLU A 7 -10.29 0.77 10.02
N ALA A 8 -9.30 1.64 10.28
CA ALA A 8 -8.38 2.14 9.27
C ALA A 8 -7.57 0.99 8.65
N LEU A 9 -7.37 1.03 7.33
CA LEU A 9 -6.63 0.03 6.57
C LEU A 9 -5.19 0.49 6.34
N CYS A 10 -4.24 -0.38 6.66
CA CYS A 10 -2.84 -0.24 6.24
C CYS A 10 -2.75 -0.58 4.75
N PRO A 11 -2.24 0.32 3.88
CA PRO A 11 -2.08 0.05 2.44
C PRO A 11 -0.78 -0.71 2.10
N SER A 12 -0.04 -1.17 3.12
CA SER A 12 1.25 -1.86 2.98
C SER A 12 1.30 -3.06 3.92
N ALA A 13 0.17 -3.76 4.04
CA ALA A 13 0.08 -4.96 4.85
C ALA A 13 0.76 -6.14 4.15
N PRO A 14 1.30 -7.11 4.90
CA PRO A 14 1.77 -8.35 4.30
C PRO A 14 0.60 -9.18 3.76
N ALA A 15 0.89 -10.08 2.82
CA ALA A 15 -0.03 -11.08 2.33
C ALA A 15 -0.42 -12.03 3.47
N ALA A 16 -1.73 -12.12 3.73
CA ALA A 16 -2.31 -13.06 4.67
C ALA A 16 -3.74 -13.38 4.23
N PRO A 17 -4.29 -14.56 4.57
CA PRO A 17 -5.70 -14.84 4.36
C PRO A 17 -6.58 -13.74 4.97
N GLY A 18 -7.55 -13.25 4.20
CA GLY A 18 -8.42 -12.13 4.57
C GLY A 18 -7.87 -10.75 4.21
N ALA A 19 -6.61 -10.62 3.78
CA ALA A 19 -6.09 -9.37 3.25
C ALA A 19 -6.76 -9.01 1.91
N ALA A 20 -6.89 -7.73 1.63
CA ALA A 20 -7.37 -7.22 0.35
C ALA A 20 -6.18 -7.00 -0.59
N LEU A 21 -6.16 -7.70 -1.73
CA LEU A 21 -5.33 -7.33 -2.86
C LEU A 21 -5.86 -6.02 -3.45
N ILE A 22 -5.00 -5.00 -3.51
CA ILE A 22 -5.35 -3.63 -3.92
C ILE A 22 -4.53 -3.13 -5.10
N GLY A 23 -3.51 -3.86 -5.53
CA GLY A 23 -2.69 -3.49 -6.67
C GLY A 23 -1.73 -4.57 -7.13
N VAL A 24 -1.24 -4.41 -8.35
CA VAL A 24 -0.27 -5.29 -9.01
C VAL A 24 0.94 -4.46 -9.42
N VAL A 25 2.13 -5.00 -9.23
CA VAL A 25 3.39 -4.38 -9.66
C VAL A 25 3.56 -4.67 -11.15
N GLY A 26 3.63 -3.60 -11.95
CA GLY A 26 3.88 -3.64 -13.38
C GLY A 26 5.34 -3.91 -13.72
N ALA A 27 5.62 -4.12 -15.01
CA ALA A 27 6.97 -4.38 -15.52
C ALA A 27 7.94 -3.20 -15.31
N ASP A 28 7.41 -2.00 -15.15
CA ASP A 28 8.13 -0.76 -14.85
C ASP A 28 8.37 -0.53 -13.34
N ALA A 29 8.14 -1.56 -12.52
CA ALA A 29 8.19 -1.50 -11.06
C ALA A 29 7.21 -0.48 -10.43
N ARG A 30 6.12 -0.15 -11.12
CA ARG A 30 5.06 0.70 -10.60
C ARG A 30 3.82 -0.11 -10.22
N VAL A 31 3.14 0.33 -9.16
CA VAL A 31 1.90 -0.31 -8.71
C VAL A 31 0.70 0.26 -9.47
N VAL A 32 0.07 -0.60 -10.26
CA VAL A 32 -1.26 -0.38 -10.83
C VAL A 32 -2.30 -0.77 -9.79
N ARG A 33 -3.15 0.17 -9.40
CA ARG A 33 -4.21 -0.06 -8.40
C ARG A 33 -5.39 -0.78 -9.03
N LEU A 34 -5.97 -1.74 -8.30
CA LEU A 34 -7.22 -2.36 -8.69
C LEU A 34 -8.38 -1.39 -8.43
N ILE A 35 -9.39 -1.39 -9.30
CA ILE A 35 -10.62 -0.63 -9.07
C ILE A 35 -11.43 -1.24 -7.92
N THR A 36 -11.49 -2.57 -7.88
CA THR A 36 -12.19 -3.35 -6.85
C THR A 36 -11.17 -4.20 -6.10
N PRO A 37 -11.13 -4.15 -4.75
CA PRO A 37 -10.22 -4.98 -3.98
C PRO A 37 -10.68 -6.44 -4.00
N LEU A 38 -9.73 -7.38 -3.99
CA LEU A 38 -10.02 -8.82 -3.93
C LEU A 38 -9.54 -9.37 -2.58
N THR A 39 -10.43 -9.98 -1.80
CA THR A 39 -10.02 -10.67 -0.57
C THR A 39 -9.31 -11.97 -0.94
N ILE A 40 -8.09 -12.14 -0.44
CA ILE A 40 -7.27 -13.33 -0.73
C ILE A 40 -7.46 -14.40 0.34
N ASP A 41 -7.32 -15.66 -0.04
CA ASP A 41 -7.35 -16.80 0.87
C ASP A 41 -5.97 -17.48 1.02
N ALA A 42 -5.91 -18.55 1.79
CA ALA A 42 -4.68 -19.31 1.99
C ALA A 42 -4.14 -19.94 0.69
N SER A 43 -5.02 -20.32 -0.23
CA SER A 43 -4.62 -20.91 -1.51
C SER A 43 -3.93 -19.87 -2.40
N PHE A 44 -4.43 -18.64 -2.43
CA PHE A 44 -3.79 -17.52 -3.09
C PHE A 44 -2.41 -17.24 -2.49
N VAL A 45 -2.31 -17.14 -1.16
CA VAL A 45 -1.03 -16.87 -0.49
C VAL A 45 -0.01 -17.95 -0.85
N ALA A 46 -0.37 -19.22 -0.75
CA ALA A 46 0.50 -20.33 -1.13
C ALA A 46 0.95 -20.26 -2.60
N ALA A 47 0.02 -20.00 -3.53
CA ALA A 47 0.34 -19.86 -4.96
C ALA A 47 1.16 -18.60 -5.29
N ALA A 48 1.04 -17.55 -4.48
CA ALA A 48 1.78 -16.30 -4.64
C ALA A 48 3.21 -16.38 -4.05
N HIS A 49 3.50 -17.36 -3.21
CA HIS A 49 4.88 -17.74 -2.89
C HIS A 49 5.40 -18.67 -3.99
N ARG A 50 5.86 -18.06 -5.10
CA ARG A 50 6.45 -18.77 -6.24
C ARG A 50 7.94 -18.48 -6.32
N ASP A 51 8.71 -19.52 -6.61
CA ASP A 51 10.15 -19.44 -6.90
C ASP A 51 10.93 -18.71 -5.79
N GLY A 52 10.53 -18.85 -4.51
CA GLY A 52 11.19 -18.19 -3.38
C GLY A 52 10.89 -16.69 -3.22
N ALA A 53 10.10 -16.08 -4.11
CA ALA A 53 9.71 -14.67 -4.01
C ALA A 53 8.48 -14.46 -3.12
N ALA A 54 8.49 -13.38 -2.33
CA ALA A 54 7.32 -12.97 -1.56
C ALA A 54 6.21 -12.39 -2.48
N PRO A 55 4.91 -12.57 -2.17
CA PRO A 55 3.80 -11.96 -2.89
C PRO A 55 3.96 -10.45 -3.10
N GLU A 56 4.52 -9.76 -2.12
CA GLU A 56 4.80 -8.32 -2.05
C GLU A 56 5.71 -7.79 -3.16
N ARG A 57 6.42 -8.68 -3.86
CA ARG A 57 7.19 -8.33 -5.06
C ARG A 57 6.28 -8.04 -6.26
N ARG A 58 5.11 -8.65 -6.30
CA ARG A 58 4.17 -8.62 -7.44
C ARG A 58 2.84 -7.99 -7.11
N PHE A 59 2.49 -7.92 -5.84
CA PHE A 59 1.18 -7.56 -5.36
C PHE A 59 1.26 -6.59 -4.21
N ARG A 60 0.22 -5.78 -4.06
CA ARG A 60 0.06 -4.88 -2.93
C ARG A 60 -1.21 -5.21 -2.17
N PHE A 61 -1.08 -5.30 -0.85
CA PHE A 61 -2.19 -5.70 0.01
C PHE A 61 -2.57 -4.63 1.03
N ALA A 62 -3.82 -4.71 1.47
CA ALA A 62 -4.34 -3.93 2.57
C ALA A 62 -5.04 -4.82 3.61
N SER A 63 -4.81 -4.51 4.86
CA SER A 63 -5.41 -5.16 6.03
C SER A 63 -5.65 -4.12 7.11
N PRO A 64 -6.40 -4.42 8.19
CA PRO A 64 -6.54 -3.50 9.29
C PRO A 64 -5.20 -3.00 9.84
N CYS A 65 -5.13 -1.71 10.14
CA CYS A 65 -3.93 -1.07 10.62
C CYS A 65 -3.63 -1.52 12.05
N GLN A 66 -2.42 -2.02 12.28
CA GLN A 66 -2.01 -2.53 13.59
C GLN A 66 -1.58 -1.44 14.57
N GLU A 67 -1.54 -0.18 14.12
CA GLU A 67 -1.18 0.99 14.91
C GLU A 67 0.08 0.74 15.75
N GLY A 68 0.03 0.95 17.07
CA GLY A 68 1.16 0.76 17.98
C GLY A 68 1.78 -0.64 18.01
N ARG A 69 1.17 -1.65 17.37
CA ARG A 69 1.76 -2.99 17.21
C ARG A 69 2.59 -3.12 15.92
N CYS A 70 2.64 -2.10 15.07
CA CYS A 70 3.43 -2.09 13.85
C CYS A 70 4.84 -1.51 14.11
N ALA A 71 5.88 -2.16 13.57
CA ALA A 71 7.26 -1.66 13.67
C ALA A 71 7.48 -0.27 13.04
N HIS A 72 6.59 0.15 12.14
CA HIS A 72 6.64 1.47 11.51
C HIS A 72 5.80 2.53 12.23
N TRP A 73 5.14 2.19 13.34
CA TRP A 73 4.37 3.15 14.10
C TRP A 73 5.29 4.09 14.86
N ALA A 74 5.02 5.39 14.77
CA ALA A 74 5.82 6.45 15.35
C ALA A 74 4.90 7.41 16.12
N GLY A 75 4.89 7.28 17.45
CA GLY A 75 3.99 8.06 18.32
C GLY A 75 2.53 7.68 18.10
N GLU A 76 1.78 8.56 17.42
CA GLU A 76 0.34 8.42 17.17
C GLU A 76 0.00 8.21 15.68
N GLN A 77 1.01 7.91 14.86
CA GLN A 77 0.85 7.82 13.40
C GLN A 77 1.77 6.77 12.77
N CYS A 78 1.46 6.36 11.55
CA CYS A 78 2.38 5.57 10.73
C CYS A 78 3.56 6.46 10.29
N GLY A 79 4.78 6.08 10.68
CA GLY A 79 6.03 6.74 10.29
C GLY A 79 6.51 6.38 8.88
N LEU A 80 6.14 5.18 8.37
CA LEU A 80 6.57 4.70 7.05
C LEU A 80 6.19 5.65 5.91
N ILE A 81 4.99 6.24 5.94
CA ILE A 81 4.58 7.15 4.86
C ILE A 81 5.46 8.38 4.76
N GLY A 82 5.91 8.93 5.90
CA GLY A 82 6.85 10.07 5.89
C GLY A 82 8.21 9.69 5.31
N GLN A 83 8.70 8.49 5.62
CA GLN A 83 9.95 7.97 5.05
C GLN A 83 9.84 7.78 3.53
N LEU A 84 8.73 7.21 3.06
CA LEU A 84 8.48 7.00 1.63
C LEU A 84 8.35 8.32 0.87
N GLN A 85 7.68 9.31 1.44
CA GLN A 85 7.58 10.65 0.86
C GLN A 85 8.94 11.33 0.73
N HIS A 86 9.80 11.19 1.74
CA HIS A 86 11.16 11.71 1.67
C HIS A 86 12.00 10.98 0.61
N ALA A 87 11.90 9.65 0.53
CA ALA A 87 12.64 8.85 -0.45
C ALA A 87 12.19 9.08 -1.90
N ALA A 88 10.91 9.43 -2.12
CA ALA A 88 10.34 9.69 -3.43
C ALA A 88 10.43 11.16 -3.88
N ALA A 89 11.10 12.02 -3.10
CA ALA A 89 11.31 13.42 -3.46
C ALA A 89 12.00 13.52 -4.83
N GLY A 90 11.46 14.34 -5.74
CA GLY A 90 11.93 14.49 -7.12
C GLY A 90 11.40 13.45 -8.13
N MET A 91 10.84 12.30 -7.69
CA MET A 91 10.19 11.34 -8.60
C MET A 91 8.71 11.66 -8.82
N VAL A 92 8.03 12.15 -7.77
CA VAL A 92 6.60 12.49 -7.82
C VAL A 92 6.34 13.74 -8.67
N GLU A 93 7.26 14.70 -8.65
CA GLU A 93 7.15 15.97 -9.37
C GLU A 93 7.12 15.80 -10.89
N GLN A 94 7.70 14.71 -11.40
CA GLN A 94 7.71 14.36 -12.83
C GLN A 94 6.38 13.76 -13.32
N GLU A 95 5.50 13.33 -12.42
CA GLU A 95 4.22 12.67 -12.76
C GLU A 95 3.02 13.60 -12.72
N GLU A 96 3.10 14.73 -12.00
CA GLU A 96 1.98 15.68 -11.87
C GLU A 96 1.69 16.49 -13.14
N GLU A 97 2.50 16.35 -14.20
CA GLU A 97 2.25 16.92 -15.52
C GLU A 97 0.97 16.36 -16.19
N GLY A 98 0.36 15.29 -15.64
CA GLY A 98 -0.88 14.67 -16.12
C GLY A 98 -2.13 14.93 -15.26
N THR A 99 -3.01 15.82 -15.72
CA THR A 99 -4.45 15.98 -15.36
C THR A 99 -4.86 16.29 -13.90
N GLY A 100 -3.93 16.36 -12.93
CA GLY A 100 -4.20 16.88 -11.59
C GLY A 100 -5.16 16.06 -10.71
N SER A 101 -5.70 14.92 -11.16
CA SER A 101 -6.60 14.05 -10.38
C SER A 101 -5.92 12.77 -9.92
N LEU A 102 -6.19 12.35 -8.67
CA LEU A 102 -5.64 11.10 -8.13
C LEU A 102 -6.30 9.88 -8.79
N PRO A 103 -5.55 8.81 -9.09
CA PRO A 103 -6.14 7.58 -9.62
C PRO A 103 -7.15 6.99 -8.63
N PRO A 104 -8.15 6.21 -9.09
CA PRO A 104 -9.06 5.51 -8.18
C PRO A 104 -8.28 4.61 -7.22
N CYS A 105 -8.75 4.53 -5.98
CA CYS A 105 -8.13 3.71 -4.93
C CYS A 105 -9.23 3.09 -4.06
N PRO A 106 -9.32 1.75 -4.01
CA PRO A 106 -10.46 1.05 -3.42
C PRO A 106 -10.56 1.20 -1.90
N ILE A 107 -9.47 1.61 -1.26
CA ILE A 107 -9.39 1.76 0.20
C ILE A 107 -9.27 3.21 0.66
N ARG A 108 -9.29 4.20 -0.25
CA ARG A 108 -8.95 5.61 0.08
C ARG A 108 -9.70 6.14 1.30
N ALA A 109 -11.02 5.92 1.37
CA ALA A 109 -11.87 6.39 2.47
C ALA A 109 -11.44 5.84 3.84
N ARG A 110 -10.78 4.68 3.89
CA ARG A 110 -10.32 4.01 5.12
C ARG A 110 -8.80 3.92 5.22
N CYS A 111 -8.05 4.43 4.26
CA CYS A 111 -6.61 4.24 4.19
C CYS A 111 -5.89 5.07 5.26
N ARG A 112 -5.07 4.44 6.10
CA ARG A 112 -4.30 5.10 7.16
C ARG A 112 -3.40 6.21 6.60
N TRP A 113 -2.72 5.98 5.48
CA TRP A 113 -1.83 6.97 4.86
C TRP A 113 -2.61 8.17 4.29
N TRP A 114 -3.77 7.93 3.67
CA TRP A 114 -4.66 9.00 3.22
C TRP A 114 -5.18 9.83 4.40
N GLN A 115 -5.66 9.18 5.46
CA GLN A 115 -6.16 9.87 6.65
C GLN A 115 -5.09 10.74 7.32
N GLN A 116 -3.81 10.34 7.23
CA GLN A 116 -2.70 11.10 7.82
C GLN A 116 -2.18 12.24 6.93
N ARG A 117 -2.05 12.03 5.62
CA ARG A 117 -1.29 12.92 4.72
C ARG A 117 -2.02 13.24 3.40
N GLY A 118 -3.26 12.80 3.23
CA GLY A 118 -4.10 13.12 2.09
C GLY A 118 -3.47 12.76 0.74
N ARG A 119 -3.52 13.74 -0.18
CA ARG A 119 -3.03 13.62 -1.56
C ARG A 119 -1.55 13.24 -1.63
N ASP A 120 -0.72 13.84 -0.78
CA ASP A 120 0.73 13.66 -0.83
C ASP A 120 1.12 12.20 -0.51
N ALA A 121 0.35 11.52 0.35
CA ALA A 121 0.51 10.09 0.57
C ALA A 121 0.09 9.24 -0.65
N CYS A 122 -0.99 9.65 -1.32
CA CYS A 122 -1.47 8.93 -2.51
C CYS A 122 -0.51 9.05 -3.69
N ALA A 123 0.19 10.18 -3.84
CA ALA A 123 1.12 10.43 -4.93
C ALA A 123 2.26 9.39 -4.95
N VAL A 124 2.84 9.09 -3.78
CA VAL A 124 3.94 8.10 -3.70
C VAL A 124 3.48 6.65 -3.82
N CYS A 125 2.19 6.37 -3.64
CA CYS A 125 1.72 4.98 -3.53
C CYS A 125 2.01 4.16 -4.80
N ALA A 126 2.07 4.75 -6.00
CA ALA A 126 2.41 4.00 -7.21
C ALA A 126 3.87 3.52 -7.22
N LEU A 127 4.75 4.12 -6.42
CA LEU A 127 6.18 3.83 -6.36
C LEU A 127 6.55 2.77 -5.31
N VAL A 128 5.58 2.35 -4.49
CA VAL A 128 5.84 1.47 -3.34
C VAL A 128 5.73 0.01 -3.74
N VAL A 129 6.87 -0.60 -4.07
CA VAL A 129 7.01 -2.06 -4.15
C VAL A 129 7.60 -2.58 -2.85
N THR A 130 6.82 -3.39 -2.11
CA THR A 130 7.13 -3.75 -0.72
C THR A 130 8.29 -4.74 -0.60
N ASP A 131 8.48 -5.63 -1.57
CA ASP A 131 9.67 -6.50 -1.63
C ASP A 131 10.48 -6.28 -2.91
N GLN A 132 11.73 -5.88 -2.73
CA GLN A 132 12.71 -5.60 -3.79
C GLN A 132 13.95 -6.52 -3.67
N ARG A 133 13.96 -7.46 -2.73
CA ARG A 133 15.11 -8.35 -2.51
C ARG A 133 15.34 -9.23 -3.73
N PRO A 134 16.58 -9.57 -4.12
CA PRO A 134 16.83 -10.55 -5.17
C PRO A 134 16.19 -11.91 -4.84
N VAL A 135 15.65 -12.58 -5.86
CA VAL A 135 15.27 -14.00 -5.73
C VAL A 135 16.56 -14.81 -5.82
N PRO A 136 16.80 -15.77 -4.90
CA PRO A 136 17.95 -16.68 -5.00
C PRO A 136 17.87 -17.61 -6.22
#